data_AF-A0A7C2UR57-F1
#
_entry.id   AF-A0A7C2UR57-F1
#
_cell.length_a   1.000
_cell.length_b   1.000
_cell.length_c   1.000
_cell.angle_alpha   90.00
_cell.angle_beta   90.00
_cell.angle_gamma   90.00
#
_symmetry.space_group_name_H-M   'P 1'
#
loop_
_entity.id
_entity.type
_entity.pdbx_description
1 polymer ?
#
loop_
_entity_poly.entity_id
_entity_poly.type
_entity_poly.pdbx_seq_one_letter_code
_entity_poly.pdbx_strand_id
1 'polypeptide(L)'
;RAQAEGAFDVEIVPVEVHEKVVKGGSVHENRFIFDRDEGPRADTSLEALAKLKPVFKANGTVTAGNASQRSDGAAAVVLMSERMVNQLGVQPLARFVGYAVAGVPPETMGIGPAYAIPKLLHRFGKSVDDIDLFEINEAFAAQVLAVLRQLPIPTEKLNVNGGAVALGHPLGATGSRMTATLLNALGKRGGKWGVVSMCVGGGMGAAGLYERV
;
A
#
# COMPACT_ATOMS: atom_id res chain seq x y z
N ARG A 1 14.03 -5.28 4.87
CA ARG A 1 14.31 -6.55 4.15
C ARG A 1 14.00 -6.42 2.66
N ALA A 2 12.73 -6.27 2.26
CA ALA A 2 12.31 -6.17 0.85
C ALA A 2 13.17 -5.21 0.00
N GLN A 3 13.37 -3.98 0.47
CA GLN A 3 14.23 -2.98 -0.19
C GLN A 3 15.72 -3.36 -0.28
N ALA A 4 16.25 -4.18 0.64
CA ALA A 4 17.63 -4.67 0.56
C ALA A 4 17.77 -5.85 -0.42
N GLU A 5 16.69 -6.61 -0.61
CA GLU A 5 16.62 -7.76 -1.53
C GLU A 5 16.18 -7.35 -2.95
N GLY A 6 16.06 -6.05 -3.25
CA GLY A 6 15.64 -5.57 -4.56
C GLY A 6 14.17 -5.88 -4.90
N ALA A 7 13.32 -5.98 -3.87
CA ALA A 7 11.89 -6.29 -4.08
C ALA A 7 11.19 -5.24 -4.95
N PHE A 8 11.59 -3.97 -4.85
CA PHE A 8 10.96 -2.81 -5.49
C PHE A 8 11.65 -2.36 -6.80
N ASP A 9 12.76 -2.97 -7.18
CA ASP A 9 13.58 -2.52 -8.33
C ASP A 9 12.82 -2.55 -9.67
N VAL A 10 11.78 -3.39 -9.77
CA VAL A 10 10.96 -3.53 -10.98
C VAL A 10 9.78 -2.54 -11.00
N GLU A 11 9.38 -2.00 -9.84
CA GLU A 11 8.24 -1.08 -9.73
C GLU A 11 8.63 0.39 -9.53
N ILE A 12 9.84 0.67 -9.02
CA ILE A 12 10.35 2.03 -8.87
C ILE A 12 10.95 2.51 -10.20
N VAL A 13 10.49 3.66 -10.65
CA VAL A 13 11.12 4.41 -11.75
C VAL A 13 12.02 5.49 -11.11
N PRO A 14 13.35 5.46 -11.33
CA PRO A 14 14.25 6.48 -10.81
C PRO A 14 13.87 7.89 -11.28
N VAL A 15 13.88 8.85 -10.36
CA VAL A 15 13.57 10.26 -10.64
C VAL A 15 14.83 11.11 -10.42
N GLU A 16 15.21 11.91 -11.40
CA GLU A 16 16.25 12.92 -11.20
C GLU A 16 15.67 14.10 -10.40
N VAL A 17 16.20 14.33 -9.20
CA VAL A 17 15.76 15.38 -8.29
C VAL A 17 16.72 16.56 -8.34
N HIS A 18 16.16 17.76 -8.50
CA HIS A 18 16.89 19.03 -8.49
C HIS A 18 16.48 19.80 -7.23
N GLU A 19 17.23 19.58 -6.15
CA GLU A 19 16.96 20.19 -4.85
C GLU A 19 17.65 21.55 -4.74
N LYS A 20 16.89 22.59 -4.37
CA LYS A 20 17.42 23.92 -4.06
C LYS A 20 17.37 24.17 -2.56
N VAL A 21 18.53 24.26 -1.92
CA VAL A 21 18.66 24.48 -0.47
C VAL A 21 19.29 25.84 -0.21
N VAL A 22 18.68 26.64 0.67
CA VAL A 22 19.29 27.89 1.14
C VAL A 22 20.23 27.59 2.31
N LYS A 23 21.53 27.81 2.13
CA LYS A 23 22.54 27.71 3.20
C LYS A 23 23.34 29.01 3.26
N GLY A 24 23.43 29.61 4.44
CA GLY A 24 24.18 30.87 4.63
C GLY A 24 23.67 32.04 3.78
N GLY A 25 22.38 32.08 3.45
CA GLY A 25 21.78 33.12 2.59
C GLY A 25 22.00 32.95 1.09
N SER A 26 22.69 31.88 0.66
CA SER A 26 22.90 31.54 -0.75
C SER A 26 22.09 30.30 -1.15
N VAL A 27 21.60 30.27 -2.39
CA VAL A 27 20.92 29.10 -2.96
C VAL A 27 21.96 28.11 -3.48
N HIS A 28 21.95 26.89 -2.95
CA HIS A 28 22.73 25.76 -3.43
C HIS A 28 21.81 24.79 -4.16
N GLU A 29 22.29 24.23 -5.28
CA GLU A 29 21.57 23.22 -6.05
C GLU A 29 22.26 21.87 -5.91
N ASN A 30 21.52 20.87 -5.45
CA ASN A 30 21.94 19.47 -5.42
C ASN A 30 21.16 18.69 -6.48
N ARG A 31 21.85 17.87 -7.25
CA ARG A 31 21.23 16.95 -8.20
C ARG A 31 21.57 15.52 -7.82
N PHE A 32 20.56 14.68 -7.74
CA PHE A 32 20.74 13.27 -7.42
C PHE A 32 19.60 12.43 -8.00
N ILE A 33 19.85 11.13 -8.14
CA ILE A 33 18.83 10.17 -8.55
C ILE A 33 18.12 9.67 -7.29
N PHE A 34 16.80 9.78 -7.28
CA PHE A 34 15.92 9.23 -6.24
C PHE A 34 15.29 7.95 -6.78
N ASP A 35 15.74 6.81 -6.27
CA ASP A 35 15.38 5.47 -6.75
C ASP A 35 15.03 4.48 -5.62
N ARG A 36 14.84 4.98 -4.40
CA ARG A 36 14.58 4.16 -3.21
C ARG A 36 13.62 4.86 -2.28
N ASP A 37 12.76 4.09 -1.61
CA ASP A 37 11.93 4.64 -0.54
C ASP A 37 12.80 5.11 0.63
N GLU A 38 12.60 6.37 1.02
CA GLU A 38 13.30 7.01 2.13
C GLU A 38 12.73 6.64 3.50
N GLY A 39 11.47 6.18 3.55
CA GLY A 39 10.68 5.99 4.76
C GLY A 39 11.12 4.82 5.66
N PRO A 40 11.52 3.66 5.11
CA PRO A 40 11.90 2.51 5.94
C PRO A 40 13.07 2.84 6.89
N ARG A 41 12.93 2.44 8.16
CA ARG A 41 13.94 2.60 9.22
C ARG A 41 14.38 1.23 9.72
N ALA A 42 15.58 0.79 9.32
CA ALA A 42 16.10 -0.55 9.63
C ALA A 42 16.43 -0.75 11.12
N ASP A 43 16.64 0.34 11.85
CA ASP A 43 16.93 0.41 13.27
C ASP A 43 15.66 0.47 14.16
N THR A 44 14.47 0.36 13.57
CA THR A 44 13.21 0.33 14.33
C THR A 44 13.18 -0.86 15.29
N SER A 45 12.91 -0.60 16.57
CA SER A 45 12.76 -1.63 17.61
C SER A 45 11.51 -1.37 18.46
N LEU A 46 11.03 -2.39 19.19
CA LEU A 46 9.90 -2.22 20.11
C LEU A 46 10.23 -1.21 21.21
N GLU A 47 11.47 -1.19 21.70
CA GLU A 47 11.95 -0.26 22.72
C GLU A 47 11.99 1.18 22.21
N ALA A 48 12.39 1.38 20.94
CA ALA A 48 12.36 2.69 20.31
C ALA A 48 10.92 3.18 20.10
N LEU A 49 10.05 2.31 19.58
CA LEU A 49 8.63 2.63 19.34
C LEU A 49 7.87 2.93 20.65
N ALA A 50 8.15 2.20 21.73
CA ALA A 50 7.51 2.39 23.03
C ALA A 50 7.82 3.74 23.69
N LYS A 51 8.92 4.40 23.29
CA LYS A 51 9.31 5.73 23.79
C LYS A 51 8.59 6.87 23.08
N LEU A 52 7.91 6.60 21.95
CA LEU A 52 7.26 7.63 21.15
C LEU A 52 6.01 8.16 21.84
N LYS A 53 5.87 9.49 21.84
CA LYS A 53 4.70 10.16 22.43
C LYS A 53 3.48 10.01 21.52
N PRO A 54 2.27 9.85 22.09
CA PRO A 54 1.03 9.90 21.32
C PRO A 54 0.85 11.24 20.59
N VAL A 55 0.31 11.21 19.36
CA VAL A 55 0.23 12.41 18.50
C VAL A 55 -1.18 13.01 18.38
N PHE A 56 -2.23 12.28 18.77
CA PHE A 56 -3.63 12.74 18.63
C PHE A 56 -4.35 12.99 19.96
N LYS A 57 -4.00 12.26 21.02
CA LYS A 57 -4.65 12.35 22.33
C LYS A 57 -3.61 12.10 23.42
N ALA A 58 -3.66 12.87 24.52
CA ALA A 58 -2.67 12.82 25.61
C ALA A 58 -2.39 11.39 26.13
N ASN A 59 -3.44 10.57 26.24
CA ASN A 59 -3.36 9.16 26.66
C ASN A 59 -3.75 8.21 25.51
N GLY A 60 -3.47 8.60 24.27
CA GLY A 60 -3.70 7.77 23.08
C GLY A 60 -2.60 6.74 22.87
N THR A 61 -2.80 5.84 21.90
CA THR A 61 -1.83 4.79 21.54
C THR A 61 -1.19 5.03 20.17
N VAL A 62 -1.73 5.96 19.39
CA VAL A 62 -1.23 6.28 18.05
C VAL A 62 -0.07 7.27 18.16
N THR A 63 1.08 6.89 17.61
CA THR A 63 2.34 7.64 17.59
C THR A 63 2.84 7.77 16.15
N ALA A 64 3.88 8.57 15.92
CA ALA A 64 4.50 8.68 14.60
C ALA A 64 5.08 7.35 14.09
N GLY A 65 5.44 6.41 14.99
CA GLY A 65 6.02 5.12 14.62
C GLY A 65 5.02 4.02 14.30
N ASN A 66 3.73 4.25 14.54
CA ASN A 66 2.65 3.31 14.21
C ASN A 66 1.54 3.93 13.34
N ALA A 67 1.84 5.08 12.75
CA ALA A 67 1.04 5.75 11.74
C ALA A 67 1.84 5.81 10.43
N SER A 68 1.17 5.86 9.29
CA SER A 68 1.85 6.06 8.02
C SER A 68 2.53 7.42 7.94
N GLN A 69 3.69 7.46 7.32
CA GLN A 69 4.41 8.71 7.07
C GLN A 69 3.64 9.56 6.05
N ARG A 70 3.69 10.88 6.20
CA ARG A 70 3.33 11.79 5.11
C ARG A 70 4.46 11.71 4.09
N SER A 71 4.12 11.49 2.84
CA SER A 71 5.09 11.20 1.80
C SER A 71 4.65 11.81 0.48
N ASP A 72 5.63 12.19 -0.33
CA ASP A 72 5.43 12.61 -1.70
C ASP A 72 5.73 11.44 -2.63
N GLY A 73 4.91 11.28 -3.67
CA GLY A 73 5.09 10.19 -4.62
C GLY A 73 3.95 10.10 -5.63
N ALA A 74 4.22 9.43 -6.75
CA ALA A 74 3.27 9.18 -7.82
C ALA A 74 3.35 7.71 -8.25
N ALA A 75 2.23 7.16 -8.69
CA ALA A 75 2.16 5.81 -9.25
C ALA A 75 1.08 5.77 -10.34
N ALA A 76 1.35 5.03 -11.41
CA ALA A 76 0.47 4.90 -12.56
C ALA A 76 0.24 3.43 -12.91
N VAL A 77 -0.97 3.12 -13.39
CA VAL A 77 -1.35 1.80 -13.90
C VAL A 77 -1.99 1.99 -15.26
N VAL A 78 -1.53 1.23 -16.26
CA VAL A 78 -2.12 1.22 -17.59
C VAL A 78 -3.14 0.09 -17.66
N LEU A 79 -4.41 0.43 -17.90
CA LEU A 79 -5.48 -0.53 -18.12
C LEU A 79 -5.86 -0.58 -19.59
N MET A 80 -6.02 -1.77 -20.13
CA MET A 80 -6.35 -2.01 -21.53
C MET A 80 -7.46 -3.07 -21.62
N SER A 81 -8.31 -2.95 -22.64
CA SER A 81 -9.25 -4.04 -22.95
C SER A 81 -8.48 -5.23 -23.53
N GLU A 82 -8.98 -6.44 -23.28
CA GLU A 82 -8.42 -7.67 -23.84
C GLU A 82 -8.28 -7.61 -25.37
N ARG A 83 -9.27 -7.01 -26.05
CA ARG A 83 -9.21 -6.77 -27.50
C ARG A 83 -7.97 -5.97 -27.91
N MET A 84 -7.66 -4.89 -27.19
CA MET A 84 -6.49 -4.05 -27.48
C MET A 84 -5.18 -4.75 -27.13
N VAL A 85 -5.16 -5.51 -26.04
CA VAL A 85 -4.00 -6.35 -25.65
C VAL A 85 -3.66 -7.32 -26.79
N ASN A 86 -4.67 -8.05 -27.29
CA ASN A 86 -4.51 -9.01 -28.39
C ASN A 86 -4.12 -8.32 -29.71
N GLN A 87 -4.73 -7.17 -30.02
CA GLN A 87 -4.43 -6.42 -31.24
C GLN A 87 -2.99 -5.87 -31.26
N LEU A 88 -2.47 -5.44 -30.11
CA LEU A 88 -1.13 -4.85 -29.99
C LEU A 88 -0.05 -5.89 -29.67
N GLY A 89 -0.43 -7.13 -29.36
CA GLY A 89 0.52 -8.20 -29.00
C GLY A 89 1.31 -7.94 -27.72
N VAL A 90 0.77 -7.11 -26.81
CA VAL A 90 1.42 -6.81 -25.53
C VAL A 90 1.09 -7.87 -24.48
N GLN A 91 2.01 -8.10 -23.54
CA GLN A 91 1.79 -9.05 -22.46
C GLN A 91 1.23 -8.34 -21.22
N PRO A 92 -0.01 -8.64 -20.79
CA PRO A 92 -0.57 -8.04 -19.58
C PRO A 92 0.12 -8.60 -18.32
N LEU A 93 0.20 -7.80 -17.26
CA LEU A 93 0.72 -8.25 -15.96
C LEU A 93 -0.35 -9.00 -15.14
N ALA A 94 -1.61 -8.59 -15.29
CA ALA A 94 -2.75 -9.13 -14.58
C ALA A 94 -4.05 -8.70 -15.24
N ARG A 95 -5.13 -9.40 -14.89
CA ARG A 95 -6.52 -9.01 -15.16
C ARG A 95 -7.08 -8.30 -13.94
N PHE A 96 -7.64 -7.11 -14.16
CA PHE A 96 -8.47 -6.44 -13.15
C PHE A 96 -9.86 -7.09 -13.14
N VAL A 97 -10.17 -7.83 -12.08
CA VAL A 97 -11.36 -8.69 -11.99
C VAL A 97 -12.56 -7.89 -11.55
N GLY A 98 -12.36 -6.97 -10.60
CA GLY A 98 -13.39 -6.01 -10.22
C GLY A 98 -13.10 -5.29 -8.92
N TYR A 99 -14.10 -4.53 -8.48
CA TYR A 99 -13.97 -3.57 -7.40
C TYR A 99 -15.24 -3.52 -6.54
N ALA A 100 -15.07 -3.23 -5.26
CA ALA A 100 -16.16 -2.98 -4.33
C ALA A 100 -15.82 -1.82 -3.39
N VAL A 101 -16.88 -1.07 -3.04
CA VAL A 101 -16.85 -0.04 -2.00
C VAL A 101 -17.89 -0.38 -0.93
N ALA A 102 -17.56 -0.10 0.32
CA ALA A 102 -18.47 -0.22 1.46
C ALA A 102 -18.46 1.09 2.27
N GLY A 103 -19.63 1.51 2.74
CA GLY A 103 -19.76 2.61 3.70
C GLY A 103 -19.66 2.10 5.13
N VAL A 104 -19.02 2.88 5.99
CA VAL A 104 -18.89 2.64 7.44
C VAL A 104 -19.05 3.98 8.18
N PRO A 105 -19.35 3.99 9.49
CA PRO A 105 -19.43 5.25 10.22
C PRO A 105 -18.11 6.05 10.15
N PRO A 106 -18.13 7.36 9.84
CA PRO A 106 -16.92 8.17 9.68
C PRO A 106 -15.96 8.13 10.88
N GLU A 107 -16.49 8.05 12.09
CA GLU A 107 -15.74 7.93 13.35
C GLU A 107 -14.91 6.64 13.46
N THR A 108 -15.27 5.63 12.67
CA THR A 108 -14.59 4.33 12.62
C THR A 108 -14.06 4.00 11.23
N MET A 109 -13.89 5.00 10.35
CA MET A 109 -13.56 4.82 8.94
C MET A 109 -12.43 3.83 8.63
N GLY A 110 -11.48 3.67 9.55
CA GLY A 110 -10.39 2.71 9.46
C GLY A 110 -10.83 1.26 9.22
N ILE A 111 -12.04 0.85 9.65
CA ILE A 111 -12.54 -0.52 9.47
C ILE A 111 -13.06 -0.80 8.05
N GLY A 112 -13.10 0.20 7.15
CA GLY A 112 -13.63 0.07 5.80
C GLY A 112 -13.19 -1.20 5.03
N PRO A 113 -11.91 -1.62 5.05
CA PRO A 113 -11.46 -2.85 4.41
C PRO A 113 -12.19 -4.12 4.89
N ALA A 114 -12.55 -4.20 6.18
CA ALA A 114 -13.25 -5.35 6.74
C ALA A 114 -14.66 -5.55 6.14
N TYR A 115 -15.22 -4.52 5.50
CA TYR A 115 -16.50 -4.59 4.80
C TYR A 115 -16.34 -4.65 3.28
N ALA A 116 -15.36 -3.91 2.74
CA ALA A 116 -15.13 -3.87 1.29
C ALA A 116 -14.57 -5.20 0.75
N ILE A 117 -13.64 -5.84 1.49
CA ILE A 117 -13.03 -7.10 1.05
C ILE A 117 -14.08 -8.23 1.01
N PRO A 118 -14.86 -8.53 2.07
CA PRO A 118 -15.85 -9.62 1.98
C PRO A 118 -16.91 -9.36 0.91
N LYS A 119 -17.34 -8.10 0.74
CA LYS A 119 -18.26 -7.70 -0.34
C LYS A 119 -17.69 -7.99 -1.73
N LEU A 120 -16.41 -7.68 -1.95
CA LEU A 120 -15.70 -7.98 -3.18
C LEU A 120 -15.60 -9.48 -3.42
N LEU A 121 -15.13 -10.23 -2.43
CA LEU A 121 -14.91 -11.66 -2.53
C LEU A 121 -16.22 -12.42 -2.80
N HIS A 122 -17.28 -12.10 -2.06
CA HIS A 122 -18.62 -12.64 -2.31
C HIS A 122 -19.11 -12.36 -3.74
N ARG A 123 -18.92 -11.14 -4.24
CA ARG A 123 -19.33 -10.74 -5.61
C ARG A 123 -18.67 -11.59 -6.69
N PHE A 124 -17.44 -12.05 -6.46
CA PHE A 124 -16.66 -12.82 -7.44
C PHE A 124 -16.51 -14.30 -7.07
N GLY A 125 -17.33 -14.80 -6.12
CA GLY A 125 -17.31 -16.20 -5.71
C GLY A 125 -15.96 -16.65 -5.15
N LYS A 126 -15.29 -15.77 -4.40
CA LYS A 126 -14.00 -16.03 -3.74
C LYS A 126 -14.17 -16.04 -2.22
N SER A 127 -13.24 -16.71 -1.56
CA SER A 127 -13.01 -16.67 -0.12
C SER A 127 -11.67 -15.99 0.18
N VAL A 128 -11.38 -15.75 1.46
CA VAL A 128 -10.07 -15.23 1.90
C VAL A 128 -8.96 -16.23 1.57
N ASP A 129 -9.25 -17.54 1.66
CA ASP A 129 -8.28 -18.61 1.44
C ASP A 129 -7.83 -18.69 -0.02
N ASP A 130 -8.71 -18.32 -0.96
CA ASP A 130 -8.41 -18.27 -2.39
C ASP A 130 -7.43 -17.15 -2.77
N ILE A 131 -7.19 -16.18 -1.89
CA ILE A 131 -6.33 -15.04 -2.16
C ILE A 131 -4.91 -15.36 -1.69
N ASP A 132 -3.94 -15.15 -2.57
CA ASP A 132 -2.53 -15.42 -2.29
C ASP A 132 -1.88 -14.26 -1.53
N LEU A 133 -2.19 -13.01 -1.91
CA LEU A 133 -1.63 -11.81 -1.29
C LEU A 133 -2.67 -10.70 -1.09
N PHE A 134 -2.50 -9.97 0.00
CA PHE A 134 -3.28 -8.77 0.34
C PHE A 134 -2.34 -7.59 0.53
N GLU A 135 -2.61 -6.50 -0.17
CA GLU A 135 -2.08 -5.17 0.15
C GLU A 135 -3.19 -4.36 0.83
N ILE A 136 -3.10 -4.21 2.15
CA ILE A 136 -4.01 -3.37 2.93
C ILE A 136 -3.26 -2.14 3.41
N ASN A 137 -3.72 -0.96 3.00
CA ASN A 137 -3.08 0.29 3.37
C ASN A 137 -2.97 0.44 4.89
N GLU A 138 -1.77 0.77 5.38
CA GLU A 138 -1.46 0.90 6.81
C GLU A 138 -1.51 2.35 7.27
N ALA A 139 -2.63 3.07 7.03
CA ALA A 139 -2.77 4.46 7.46
C ALA A 139 -2.46 4.63 8.96
N PHE A 140 -2.94 3.69 9.76
CA PHE A 140 -2.59 3.52 11.18
C PHE A 140 -2.53 2.03 11.50
N ALA A 141 -1.55 1.59 12.29
CA ALA A 141 -1.46 0.19 12.73
C ALA A 141 -2.75 -0.25 13.47
N ALA A 142 -3.34 0.66 14.25
CA ALA A 142 -4.59 0.40 14.98
C ALA A 142 -5.74 -0.03 14.07
N GLN A 143 -5.90 0.58 12.89
CA GLN A 143 -6.99 0.19 11.99
C GLN A 143 -6.70 -1.14 11.29
N VAL A 144 -5.45 -1.40 10.89
CA VAL A 144 -5.09 -2.68 10.26
C VAL A 144 -5.38 -3.82 11.22
N LEU A 145 -4.96 -3.68 12.49
CA LEU A 145 -5.24 -4.67 13.52
C LEU A 145 -6.76 -4.83 13.79
N ALA A 146 -7.54 -3.75 13.72
CA ALA A 146 -8.99 -3.84 13.83
C ALA A 146 -9.63 -4.59 12.66
N VAL A 147 -9.15 -4.35 11.43
CA VAL A 147 -9.57 -5.09 10.22
C VAL A 147 -9.26 -6.57 10.38
N LEU A 148 -8.03 -6.93 10.78
CA LEU A 148 -7.61 -8.32 10.92
C LEU A 148 -8.35 -9.10 12.02
N ARG A 149 -8.87 -8.41 13.04
CA ARG A 149 -9.74 -9.05 14.04
C ARG A 149 -11.11 -9.44 13.49
N GLN A 150 -11.63 -8.69 12.51
CA GLN A 150 -12.94 -8.96 11.89
C GLN A 150 -12.81 -9.86 10.65
N LEU A 151 -11.72 -9.69 9.91
CA LEU A 151 -11.38 -10.45 8.72
C LEU A 151 -9.97 -11.04 8.92
N PRO A 152 -9.87 -12.22 9.55
CA PRO A 152 -8.59 -12.87 9.78
C PRO A 152 -7.92 -13.19 8.45
N ILE A 153 -6.85 -12.45 8.14
CA ILE A 153 -5.97 -12.68 6.99
C ILE A 153 -4.65 -13.21 7.54
N PRO A 154 -4.12 -14.32 7.03
CA PRO A 154 -2.82 -14.81 7.44
C PRO A 154 -1.72 -13.77 7.20
N THR A 155 -0.89 -13.51 8.21
CA THR A 155 0.11 -12.43 8.17
C THR A 155 1.14 -12.60 7.06
N GLU A 156 1.43 -13.84 6.68
CA GLU A 156 2.34 -14.20 5.59
C GLU A 156 1.79 -13.85 4.20
N LYS A 157 0.49 -13.54 4.10
CA LYS A 157 -0.18 -13.06 2.88
C LYS A 157 -0.37 -11.55 2.87
N LEU A 158 -0.21 -10.86 4.01
CA LEU A 158 -0.50 -9.44 4.18
C LEU A 158 0.76 -8.59 4.05
N ASN A 159 0.74 -7.57 3.18
CA ASN A 159 1.78 -6.54 3.04
C ASN A 159 3.19 -7.14 3.06
N VAL A 160 3.42 -8.17 2.24
CA VAL A 160 4.58 -9.07 2.37
C VAL A 160 5.94 -8.38 2.16
N ASN A 161 5.94 -7.19 1.56
CA ASN A 161 7.13 -6.36 1.37
C ASN A 161 7.17 -5.14 2.31
N GLY A 162 6.24 -5.06 3.28
CA GLY A 162 5.99 -3.91 4.13
C GLY A 162 4.87 -3.02 3.58
N GLY A 163 4.23 -2.25 4.47
CA GLY A 163 3.15 -1.34 4.10
C GLY A 163 3.45 0.12 4.44
N ALA A 164 2.40 0.94 4.49
CA ALA A 164 2.50 2.39 4.55
C ALA A 164 3.09 2.96 5.86
N VAL A 165 3.17 2.19 6.95
CA VAL A 165 3.91 2.64 8.15
C VAL A 165 5.40 2.79 7.84
N ALA A 166 5.95 1.89 7.02
CA ALA A 166 7.35 1.94 6.59
C ALA A 166 7.53 2.72 5.28
N LEU A 167 6.70 2.43 4.27
CA LEU A 167 6.84 2.95 2.90
C LEU A 167 6.20 4.32 2.69
N GLY A 168 5.39 4.79 3.65
CA GLY A 168 4.68 6.05 3.55
C GLY A 168 3.34 5.97 2.81
N HIS A 169 2.59 7.08 2.90
CA HIS A 169 1.22 7.20 2.38
C HIS A 169 1.04 8.50 1.56
N PRO A 170 1.50 8.52 0.29
CA PRO A 170 1.18 9.59 -0.65
C PRO A 170 -0.29 9.41 -1.08
N LEU A 171 -1.21 9.97 -0.29
CA LEU A 171 -2.67 9.79 -0.32
C LEU A 171 -3.22 9.24 -1.65
N GLY A 172 -3.27 10.08 -2.70
CA GLY A 172 -3.85 9.73 -3.99
C GLY A 172 -3.08 8.69 -4.81
N ALA A 173 -1.77 8.58 -4.61
CA ALA A 173 -0.92 7.59 -5.30
C ALA A 173 -0.96 6.20 -4.66
N THR A 174 -1.41 6.09 -3.40
CA THR A 174 -1.26 4.87 -2.61
C THR A 174 -2.00 3.67 -3.20
N GLY A 175 -3.20 3.85 -3.76
CA GLY A 175 -3.93 2.75 -4.42
C GLY A 175 -3.17 2.16 -5.62
N SER A 176 -2.65 3.03 -6.48
CA SER A 176 -1.83 2.63 -7.63
C SER A 176 -0.49 2.03 -7.19
N ARG A 177 0.17 2.60 -6.18
CA ARG A 177 1.43 2.08 -5.62
C ARG A 177 1.24 0.67 -5.08
N MET A 178 0.24 0.46 -4.22
CA MET A 178 -0.10 -0.87 -3.70
C MET A 178 -0.43 -1.86 -4.82
N THR A 179 -1.06 -1.41 -5.91
CA THR A 179 -1.31 -2.26 -7.08
C THR A 179 0.01 -2.72 -7.72
N ALA A 180 0.95 -1.81 -7.94
CA ALA A 180 2.28 -2.16 -8.45
C ALA A 180 2.99 -3.14 -7.52
N THR A 181 3.02 -2.86 -6.21
CA THR A 181 3.63 -3.72 -5.19
C THR A 181 3.00 -5.12 -5.17
N LEU A 182 1.66 -5.21 -5.17
CA LEU A 182 0.93 -6.47 -5.18
C LEU A 182 1.27 -7.32 -6.40
N LEU A 183 1.18 -6.74 -7.61
CA LEU A 183 1.39 -7.50 -8.85
C LEU A 183 2.83 -7.99 -8.98
N ASN A 184 3.81 -7.19 -8.59
CA ASN A 184 5.22 -7.61 -8.58
C ASN A 184 5.46 -8.71 -7.53
N ALA A 185 4.90 -8.58 -6.33
CA ALA A 185 5.02 -9.59 -5.29
C ALA A 185 4.37 -10.93 -5.68
N LEU A 186 3.18 -10.91 -6.30
CA LEU A 186 2.54 -12.10 -6.85
C LEU A 186 3.46 -12.80 -7.86
N GLY A 187 4.09 -12.03 -8.76
CA GLY A 187 5.01 -12.60 -9.75
C GLY A 187 6.24 -13.26 -9.17
N LYS A 188 6.91 -12.58 -8.25
CA LYS A 188 8.09 -13.12 -7.57
C LYS A 188 7.76 -14.37 -6.75
N ARG A 189 6.51 -14.52 -6.28
CA ARG A 189 6.05 -15.64 -5.44
C ARG A 189 5.29 -16.72 -6.20
N GLY A 190 5.04 -16.55 -7.50
CA GLY A 190 4.19 -17.47 -8.27
C GLY A 190 2.72 -17.49 -7.82
N GLY A 191 2.25 -16.42 -7.18
CA GLY A 191 0.86 -16.27 -6.75
C GLY A 191 -0.05 -15.82 -7.90
N LYS A 192 -1.35 -16.12 -7.78
CA LYS A 192 -2.35 -15.85 -8.81
C LYS A 192 -3.35 -14.78 -8.40
N TRP A 193 -3.91 -14.84 -7.20
CA TRP A 193 -4.99 -13.95 -6.77
C TRP A 193 -4.49 -12.93 -5.75
N GLY A 194 -4.82 -11.66 -5.98
CA GLY A 194 -4.44 -10.58 -5.07
C GLY A 194 -5.55 -9.58 -4.82
N VAL A 195 -5.54 -9.01 -3.63
CA VAL A 195 -6.48 -7.95 -3.23
C VAL A 195 -5.70 -6.72 -2.78
N VAL A 196 -6.07 -5.56 -3.34
CA VAL A 196 -5.68 -4.24 -2.80
C VAL A 196 -6.86 -3.68 -2.04
N SER A 197 -6.66 -3.19 -0.82
CA SER A 197 -7.73 -2.56 -0.03
C SER A 197 -7.24 -1.41 0.84
N MET A 198 -8.12 -0.46 1.12
CA MET A 198 -7.83 0.68 2.00
C MET A 198 -9.09 1.25 2.64
N CYS A 199 -8.93 1.84 3.82
CA CYS A 199 -9.90 2.77 4.37
C CYS A 199 -9.87 4.08 3.57
N VAL A 200 -10.99 4.80 3.57
CA VAL A 200 -11.15 6.07 2.87
C VAL A 200 -11.79 7.08 3.83
N GLY A 201 -11.17 8.26 3.90
CA GLY A 201 -11.66 9.40 4.68
C GLY A 201 -13.14 9.67 4.44
N GLY A 202 -13.88 9.96 5.49
CA GLY A 202 -15.32 10.22 5.41
C GLY A 202 -16.20 8.97 5.55
N GLY A 203 -15.65 7.81 5.91
CA GLY A 203 -16.43 6.63 6.28
C GLY A 203 -16.65 5.65 5.13
N MET A 204 -15.59 5.29 4.41
CA MET A 204 -15.66 4.29 3.35
C MET A 204 -14.49 3.31 3.40
N GLY A 205 -14.66 2.18 2.73
CA GLY A 205 -13.60 1.23 2.41
C GLY A 205 -13.69 0.84 0.94
N ALA A 206 -12.54 0.56 0.34
CA ALA A 206 -12.41 0.14 -1.05
C ALA A 206 -11.61 -1.17 -1.15
N ALA A 207 -11.96 -2.03 -2.09
CA ALA A 207 -11.20 -3.24 -2.38
C ALA A 207 -11.23 -3.55 -3.90
N GLY A 208 -10.07 -3.86 -4.47
CA GLY A 208 -9.89 -4.30 -5.86
C GLY A 208 -9.32 -5.71 -5.94
N LEU A 209 -9.86 -6.53 -6.84
CA LEU A 209 -9.45 -7.92 -7.07
C LEU A 209 -8.65 -8.03 -8.36
N TYR A 210 -7.51 -8.69 -8.29
CA TYR A 210 -6.60 -8.92 -9.40
C TYR A 210 -6.33 -10.41 -9.57
N GLU A 211 -6.23 -10.85 -10.82
CA GLU A 211 -5.77 -12.18 -11.21
C GLU A 211 -4.51 -12.02 -12.06
N ARG A 212 -3.36 -12.52 -11.59
CA ARG A 212 -2.13 -12.56 -12.38
C ARG A 212 -2.27 -13.53 -13.55
N VAL A 213 -1.75 -13.11 -14.70
CA VAL A 213 -1.75 -13.84 -15.98
C VAL A 213 -0.35 -14.31 -16.36
#